data_AF-A0A1I7X7P7-F1
#
_entry.id   AF-A0A1I7X7P7-F1
#
_cell.length_a   1.000
_cell.length_b   1.000
_cell.length_c   1.000
_cell.angle_alpha   90.00
_cell.angle_beta   90.00
_cell.angle_gamma   90.00
#
_symmetry.space_group_name_H-M   'P 1'
#
loop_
_entity.id
_entity.type
_entity.pdbx_description
1 polymer ?
#
loop_
_entity_poly.entity_id
_entity_poly.type
_entity_poly.pdbx_seq_one_letter_code
_entity_poly.pdbx_strand_id
1 'polypeptide(L)'
;MWKVVHFYVQIVDNPPYPKAVFLHVLSTNIPAINFYKSNGFIHHETLLNYYRMDGAYGDGCTYVLYTNGARPPFSFADVCRSVGAALCFPIKALCRVLVYS
;
A
#
# COMPACT_ATOMS: atom_id res chain seq x y z
N MET A 1 -22.65 -0.87 0.12
CA MET A 1 -21.37 -0.15 0.01
C MET A 1 -20.92 0.47 1.33
N TRP A 2 -21.69 1.39 1.93
CA TRP A 2 -21.32 2.09 3.19
C TRP A 2 -21.05 1.20 4.41
N LYS A 3 -21.74 0.05 4.52
CA LYS A 3 -21.54 -0.89 5.64
C LYS A 3 -20.12 -1.46 5.75
N VAL A 4 -19.44 -1.67 4.62
CA VAL A 4 -18.08 -2.23 4.62
C VAL A 4 -17.08 -1.21 5.14
N VAL A 5 -17.23 0.05 4.74
CA VAL A 5 -16.35 1.15 5.18
C VAL A 5 -16.56 1.47 6.66
N HIS A 6 -17.81 1.50 7.14
CA HIS A 6 -18.09 1.72 8.56
C HIS A 6 -17.57 0.59 9.46
N PHE A 7 -17.78 -0.65 9.04
CA PHE A 7 -17.23 -1.82 9.74
C PHE A 7 -15.70 -1.79 9.77
N TYR A 8 -15.08 -1.35 8.67
CA TYR A 8 -13.64 -1.19 8.57
C TYR A 8 -13.10 -0.15 9.55
N VAL A 9 -13.69 1.06 9.58
CA VAL A 9 -13.29 2.12 10.52
C VAL A 9 -13.44 1.64 11.98
N GLN A 10 -14.52 0.93 12.28
CA GLN A 10 -14.67 0.31 13.60
C GLN A 10 -13.57 -0.70 13.94
N ILE A 11 -13.10 -1.50 12.99
CA ILE A 11 -12.02 -2.48 13.28
C ILE A 11 -10.68 -1.78 13.48
N VAL A 12 -10.39 -0.77 12.66
CA VAL A 12 -9.09 -0.08 12.68
C VAL A 12 -8.91 0.76 13.94
N ASP A 13 -10.00 1.38 14.42
CA ASP A 13 -10.00 2.26 15.58
C ASP A 13 -10.21 1.52 16.91
N ASN A 14 -10.36 0.19 16.89
CA ASN A 14 -10.46 -0.62 18.09
C ASN A 14 -9.13 -1.28 18.46
N PRO A 15 -8.79 -1.37 19.77
CA PRO A 15 -7.62 -2.13 20.22
C PRO A 15 -7.75 -3.60 19.77
N PRO A 16 -6.70 -4.21 19.19
CA PRO A 16 -5.28 -3.85 19.29
C PRO A 16 -4.71 -2.90 18.21
N TYR A 17 -5.55 -2.11 17.53
CA TYR A 17 -5.15 -1.16 16.47
C TYR A 17 -4.38 -1.86 15.33
N PRO A 18 -5.10 -2.57 14.44
CA PRO A 18 -4.46 -3.33 13.37
C PRO A 18 -3.57 -2.43 12.51
N LYS A 19 -2.41 -2.96 12.13
CA LYS A 19 -1.41 -2.25 11.32
C LYS A 19 -1.63 -2.45 9.82
N ALA A 20 -2.24 -3.57 9.43
CA ALA A 20 -2.56 -3.84 8.05
C ALA A 20 -3.83 -4.67 7.98
N VAL A 21 -4.64 -4.40 6.96
CA VAL A 21 -5.82 -5.18 6.63
C VAL A 21 -5.61 -5.81 5.27
N PHE A 22 -5.65 -7.14 5.24
CA PHE A 22 -5.53 -7.93 4.02
C PHE A 22 -6.92 -8.38 3.57
N LEU A 23 -7.16 -8.32 2.27
CA LEU A 23 -8.36 -8.86 1.66
C LEU A 23 -8.03 -9.55 0.34
N HIS A 24 -8.83 -10.57 0.02
CA HIS A 24 -8.71 -11.31 -1.23
C HIS A 24 -9.95 -11.06 -2.07
N VAL A 25 -9.74 -10.80 -3.36
CA VAL A 25 -10.79 -10.50 -4.33
C VAL A 25 -10.50 -11.31 -5.58
N LEU A 26 -11.52 -11.87 -6.21
CA LEU A 26 -11.33 -12.52 -7.50
C LEU A 26 -10.79 -11.54 -8.53
N SER A 27 -9.79 -11.95 -9.30
CA SER A 27 -9.19 -11.15 -10.38
C SER A 27 -10.23 -10.69 -11.41
N THR A 28 -11.28 -11.48 -11.60
CA THR A 28 -12.39 -11.21 -12.52
C THR A 28 -13.40 -10.20 -12.01
N ASN A 29 -13.38 -9.86 -10.71
CA ASN A 29 -14.32 -8.90 -10.12
C ASN A 29 -13.76 -7.46 -10.20
N ILE A 30 -13.77 -6.91 -11.42
CA ILE A 30 -13.29 -5.55 -11.72
C ILE A 30 -13.99 -4.46 -10.87
N PRO A 31 -15.32 -4.50 -10.64
CA PRO A 31 -15.99 -3.52 -9.79
C PRO A 31 -15.46 -3.49 -8.36
N ALA A 32 -15.21 -4.67 -7.76
CA ALA A 32 -14.65 -4.77 -6.43
C ALA A 32 -13.20 -4.27 -6.41
N ILE A 33 -12.39 -4.64 -7.40
CA ILE A 33 -11.01 -4.17 -7.54
C ILE A 33 -10.94 -2.64 -7.60
N ASN A 34 -11.78 -2.01 -8.43
CA ASN A 34 -11.80 -0.56 -8.57
C ASN A 34 -12.25 0.12 -7.28
N PHE A 35 -13.23 -0.46 -6.58
CA PHE A 35 -13.67 0.03 -5.27
C PHE A 35 -12.53 -0.03 -4.23
N TYR A 36 -11.80 -1.15 -4.13
CA TYR A 36 -10.70 -1.23 -3.17
C TYR A 36 -9.55 -0.27 -3.52
N LYS A 37 -9.19 -0.16 -4.80
CA LYS A 37 -8.18 0.80 -5.26
C LYS A 37 -8.58 2.24 -4.95
N SER A 38 -9.85 2.63 -5.17
CA SER A 38 -10.32 4.00 -4.87
C SER A 38 -10.33 4.30 -3.36
N ASN A 39 -10.40 3.27 -2.51
CA ASN A 39 -10.34 3.39 -1.06
C ASN A 39 -8.90 3.25 -0.50
N GLY A 40 -7.87 3.29 -1.36
CA GLY A 40 -6.47 3.32 -0.94
C GLY A 40 -5.84 1.94 -0.72
N PHE A 41 -6.53 0.85 -1.04
CA PHE A 41 -5.92 -0.48 -1.02
C PHE A 41 -4.88 -0.63 -2.12
N ILE A 42 -3.75 -1.25 -1.76
CA ILE A 42 -2.63 -1.51 -2.65
C ILE A 42 -2.66 -3.00 -3.03
N HIS A 43 -2.44 -3.30 -4.30
CA HIS A 43 -2.29 -4.68 -4.76
C HIS A 43 -1.01 -5.28 -4.15
N HIS A 44 -1.14 -6.44 -3.51
CA HIS A 44 -0.02 -7.13 -2.86
C HIS A 44 0.50 -8.28 -3.73
N GLU A 45 -0.37 -9.20 -4.12
CA GLU A 45 0.01 -10.39 -4.89
C GLU A 45 -1.21 -10.97 -5.62
N THR A 46 -0.99 -11.69 -6.72
CA THR A 46 -2.02 -12.46 -7.41
C THR A 46 -1.73 -13.95 -7.24
N LEU A 47 -2.61 -14.64 -6.54
CA LEU A 47 -2.58 -16.08 -6.30
C LEU A 47 -3.32 -16.80 -7.44
N LEU A 48 -2.56 -17.53 -8.26
CA LEU A 48 -3.13 -18.32 -9.35
C LEU A 48 -3.89 -19.53 -8.81
N ASN A 49 -5.05 -19.85 -9.39
CA ASN A 49 -5.88 -21.02 -9.05
C ASN A 49 -6.31 -21.13 -7.57
N TYR A 50 -6.31 -20.03 -6.82
CA TYR A 50 -6.61 -20.04 -5.39
C TYR A 50 -8.09 -20.28 -5.07
N TYR A 51 -9.00 -19.84 -5.95
CA TYR A 51 -10.42 -20.07 -5.80
C TYR A 51 -10.91 -21.14 -6.79
N ARG A 52 -11.69 -22.09 -6.27
CA ARG A 52 -12.43 -23.05 -7.08
C ARG A 52 -13.90 -22.68 -7.04
N MET A 53 -14.41 -22.16 -8.14
CA MET A 53 -15.84 -21.89 -8.31
C MET A 53 -16.37 -22.77 -9.44
N ASP A 54 -17.26 -23.69 -9.08
CA ASP A 54 -18.03 -24.52 -10.01
C ASP A 54 -17.22 -25.26 -11.09
N GLY A 55 -16.05 -25.79 -10.70
CA GLY A 55 -15.17 -26.58 -11.59
C GLY A 55 -14.16 -25.77 -12.39
N ALA A 56 -14.25 -24.43 -12.39
CA ALA A 56 -13.24 -23.54 -12.96
C ALA A 56 -12.29 -23.01 -11.87
N TYR A 57 -11.01 -22.89 -12.21
CA TYR A 57 -10.02 -22.22 -11.36
C TYR A 57 -10.08 -20.71 -11.62
N GLY A 58 -10.17 -19.94 -10.53
CA GLY A 58 -10.15 -18.49 -10.55
C GLY A 58 -8.95 -17.95 -9.78
N ASP A 59 -8.30 -16.94 -10.35
CA ASP A 59 -7.18 -16.27 -9.69
C ASP A 59 -7.70 -15.31 -8.61
N GLY A 60 -7.05 -15.34 -7.45
CA GLY A 60 -7.32 -14.44 -6.34
C GLY A 60 -6.29 -13.32 -6.30
N CYS A 61 -6.71 -12.07 -6.32
CA CYS A 61 -5.86 -10.91 -6.06
C CYS A 61 -5.94 -10.54 -4.58
N THR A 62 -4.79 -10.46 -3.93
CA THR A 62 -4.63 -9.96 -2.56
C THR A 62 -4.38 -8.47 -2.58
N TYR A 63 -5.15 -7.73 -1.79
CA TYR A 63 -5.00 -6.30 -1.57
C TYR A 63 -4.73 -6.04 -0.09
N VAL A 64 -3.90 -5.04 0.18
CA VAL A 64 -3.51 -4.63 1.53
C VAL A 64 -3.78 -3.14 1.72
N LEU A 65 -4.31 -2.78 2.88
CA LEU A 65 -4.39 -1.39 3.34
C LEU A 65 -3.61 -1.27 4.65
N TYR A 66 -2.59 -0.42 4.62
CA TYR A 66 -1.78 -0.13 5.80
C TYR A 66 -2.44 0.97 6.62
N THR A 67 -2.61 0.72 7.92
CA THR A 67 -3.27 1.60 8.88
C THR A 67 -2.36 1.91 10.06
N ASN A 68 -2.71 2.91 10.87
CA ASN A 68 -2.01 3.21 12.12
C ASN A 68 -0.49 3.45 11.92
N GLY A 69 -0.13 4.14 10.83
CA GLY A 69 1.25 4.48 10.51
C GLY A 69 2.10 3.31 9.99
N ALA A 70 1.50 2.13 9.79
CA ALA A 70 2.18 1.03 9.12
C ALA A 70 2.52 1.41 7.68
N ARG A 71 3.62 0.85 7.19
CA ARG A 71 4.12 1.07 5.84
C ARG A 71 4.37 -0.28 5.19
N PRO A 72 4.25 -0.37 3.86
CA PRO A 72 4.77 -1.53 3.15
C PRO A 72 6.24 -1.75 3.49
N PRO A 73 6.74 -2.99 3.44
CA PRO A 73 8.16 -3.26 3.60
C PRO A 73 8.93 -2.32 2.66
N PHE A 74 9.82 -1.52 3.24
CA PHE A 74 10.52 -0.43 2.55
C PHE A 74 10.97 -0.88 1.16
N SER A 75 10.46 -0.23 0.11
CA SER A 75 11.10 -0.36 -1.19
C SER A 75 12.42 0.39 -1.09
N PHE A 76 13.56 -0.27 -1.38
CA PHE A 76 14.90 0.32 -1.33
C PHE A 76 14.98 1.71 -2.01
N ALA A 77 14.10 1.95 -3.00
CA ALA A 77 13.93 3.23 -3.66
C ALA A 77 13.65 4.42 -2.70
N ASP A 78 12.86 4.21 -1.64
CA ASP A 78 12.52 5.28 -0.70
C ASP A 78 13.73 5.66 0.18
N VAL A 79 14.52 4.66 0.61
CA VAL A 79 15.76 4.87 1.37
C VAL A 79 16.77 5.63 0.51
N CYS A 80 16.97 5.22 -0.74
CA CYS A 80 17.86 5.90 -1.67
C CYS A 80 17.43 7.36 -1.90
N ARG A 81 16.13 7.64 -2.00
CA ARG A 81 15.62 9.00 -2.20
C ARG A 81 15.82 9.88 -0.97
N SER A 82 15.57 9.35 0.23
CA SER A 82 15.80 10.07 1.49
C SER A 82 17.28 10.37 1.72
N VAL A 83 18.17 9.41 1.44
CA VAL A 83 19.62 9.60 1.55
C VAL A 83 20.13 10.58 0.48
N GLY A 84 19.64 10.47 -0.75
CA GLY A 84 19.97 11.42 -1.83
C GLY A 84 19.53 12.86 -1.52
N ALA A 85 18.35 13.04 -0.92
CA ALA A 85 17.89 14.36 -0.48
C ALA A 85 18.77 14.92 0.65
N ALA A 86 19.09 14.11 1.66
CA ALA A 86 19.93 14.52 2.78
C ALA A 86 21.35 14.92 2.35
N LEU A 87 21.93 14.25 1.36
CA LEU A 87 23.24 14.58 0.79
C LEU A 87 23.22 15.81 -0.13
N CYS A 88 22.07 16.12 -0.75
CA CYS A 88 21.98 17.25 -1.70
C CYS A 88 22.00 18.63 -1.01
N PHE A 89 21.46 18.73 0.21
CA PHE A 89 21.46 19.98 0.98
C PHE A 89 22.86 20.51 1.34
N PRO A 90 23.81 19.71 1.87
CA PRO A 90 25.14 20.22 2.19
C PRO A 90 25.95 20.57 0.94
N ILE A 91 25.80 19.82 -0.17
CA ILE A 91 26.55 20.06 -1.41
C ILE A 91 26.12 21.38 -2.07
N LYS A 92 24.81 21.67 -2.13
CA LYS A 92 24.32 22.96 -2.66
C LYS A 92 24.73 24.14 -1.80
N ALA A 93 24.79 23.98 -0.48
CA ALA A 93 25.24 25.03 0.44
C ALA A 93 26.75 25.31 0.28
N LEU A 94 27.57 24.25 0.20
CA LEU A 94 29.02 24.36 -0.02
C LEU A 94 29.37 24.99 -1.38
N CYS A 95 28.70 24.59 -2.47
CA CYS A 95 28.91 25.21 -3.77
C CYS A 95 28.52 26.70 -3.77
N ARG A 96 27.49 27.10 -3.03
CA ARG A 96 27.10 28.52 -2.95
C ARG A 96 28.09 29.37 -2.15
N VAL A 97 28.75 28.80 -1.13
CA VAL A 97 29.79 29.47 -0.34
C VAL A 97 31.11 29.60 -1.13
N LEU A 98 31.49 28.57 -1.89
CA LEU A 98 32.72 28.57 -2.68
C LEU A 98 32.65 29.43 -3.96
N VAL A 99 31.46 29.67 -4.51
CA VAL A 99 31.27 30.51 -5.70
C VAL A 99 31.14 32.01 -5.36
N TYR A 100 30.90 32.35 -4.08
CA TYR A 100 30.78 33.74 -3.59
C TYR A 100 32.00 34.21 -2.76
N SER A 101 33.10 33.46 -2.75
CA SER A 101 34.39 33.86 -2.16
C SER A 101 35.39 34.32 -3.24
#